data_AF-O67319-F1
#
_entry.id   AF-O67319-F1
#
_cell.length_a   1.000
_cell.length_b   1.000
_cell.length_c   1.000
_cell.angle_alpha   90.00
_cell.angle_beta   90.00
_cell.angle_gamma   90.00
#
_symmetry.space_group_name_H-M   'P 1'
#
loop_
_entity.id
_entity.type
_entity.pdbx_description
1 polymer ?
#
loop_
_entity_poly.entity_id
_entity_poly.type
_entity_poly.pdbx_seq_one_letter_code
_entity_poly.pdbx_strand_id
1 'polypeptide(L)'
;MKKKTGGMRIFKVFGLFLFSLIFFGLLSLATFPKFLLFDRLLIQNKIFLIAQKVKENSMSIELFKGKVYFQNREALEFDYTKLSLGFLSVNGKILCRGKISEISYSFLGSIETKFRDFSCTPFVKKVNGRIELSDGIYGRVKLEGFKTELALLDEINLNFKGQTFTGSVKYLGMELKGQGRITLNRKNFLMSKVDGEFKGNGVRIKVQGTLNNLRVYMK
;
A
#
# COMPACT_ATOMS: atom_id res chain seq x y z
N MET A 1 8.40 -22.22 63.73
CA MET A 1 7.69 -21.36 62.76
C MET A 1 8.64 -20.30 62.19
N LYS A 2 9.40 -20.62 61.12
CA LYS A 2 10.33 -19.66 60.50
C LYS A 2 9.66 -18.90 59.34
N LYS A 3 9.40 -17.62 59.61
CA LYS A 3 9.17 -16.45 58.73
C LYS A 3 9.11 -16.72 57.21
N LYS A 4 7.89 -16.78 56.66
CA LYS A 4 7.57 -16.59 55.23
C LYS A 4 7.57 -15.11 54.78
N THR A 5 8.30 -14.21 55.43
CA THR A 5 8.28 -12.76 55.13
C THR A 5 9.17 -12.36 53.96
N GLY A 6 10.06 -13.24 53.46
CA GLY A 6 10.96 -12.94 52.35
C GLY A 6 10.29 -12.82 50.98
N GLY A 7 9.27 -13.64 50.71
CA GLY A 7 8.60 -13.67 49.40
C GLY A 7 7.91 -12.35 49.04
N MET A 8 7.23 -11.71 50.01
CA MET A 8 6.41 -10.52 49.74
C MET A 8 7.24 -9.28 49.36
N ARG A 9 8.50 -9.18 49.81
CA ARG A 9 9.40 -8.09 49.40
C ARG A 9 9.91 -8.27 47.97
N ILE A 10 10.26 -9.50 47.59
CA ILE A 10 10.75 -9.80 46.23
C ILE A 10 9.65 -9.54 45.20
N PHE A 11 8.42 -9.97 45.46
CA PHE A 11 7.28 -9.69 44.56
C PHE A 11 7.02 -8.18 44.37
N LYS A 12 7.15 -7.38 45.44
CA LYS A 12 7.01 -5.91 45.33
C LYS A 12 8.12 -5.28 44.50
N VAL A 13 9.38 -5.68 44.72
CA VAL A 13 10.52 -5.16 43.94
C VAL A 13 10.39 -5.57 42.47
N PHE A 14 10.02 -6.82 42.20
CA PHE A 14 9.79 -7.30 40.85
C PHE A 14 8.63 -6.58 40.15
N GLY A 15 7.52 -6.33 40.87
CA GLY A 15 6.39 -5.55 40.36
C GLY A 15 6.77 -4.10 40.03
N LEU A 16 7.53 -3.44 40.89
CA LEU A 16 8.05 -2.09 40.63
C LEU A 16 9.01 -2.05 39.44
N PHE A 17 9.87 -3.08 39.30
CA PHE A 17 10.78 -3.21 38.17
C PHE A 17 10.02 -3.42 36.85
N LEU A 18 9.03 -4.31 36.81
CA LEU A 18 8.16 -4.51 35.65
C LEU A 18 7.39 -3.24 35.29
N PHE A 19 6.83 -2.54 36.28
CA PHE A 19 6.14 -1.28 36.06
C PHE A 19 7.09 -0.22 35.48
N SER A 20 8.30 -0.10 36.03
CA SER A 20 9.34 0.80 35.52
C SER A 20 9.69 0.47 34.07
N LEU A 21 9.93 -0.81 33.74
CA LEU A 21 10.21 -1.25 32.38
C LEU A 21 9.07 -0.93 31.40
N ILE A 22 7.82 -1.17 31.79
CA ILE A 22 6.64 -0.83 30.98
C ILE A 22 6.57 0.68 30.79
N PHE A 23 6.77 1.46 31.85
CA PHE A 23 6.73 2.92 31.81
C PHE A 23 7.83 3.50 30.91
N PHE A 24 9.07 3.03 31.04
CA PHE A 24 10.17 3.39 30.14
C PHE A 24 9.93 2.92 28.70
N GLY A 25 9.33 1.73 28.51
CA GLY A 25 8.91 1.24 27.20
C GLY A 25 7.89 2.16 26.54
N LEU A 26 6.87 2.61 27.28
CA LEU A 26 5.87 3.56 26.80
C LEU A 26 6.48 4.95 26.52
N LEU A 27 7.36 5.43 27.39
CA LEU A 27 8.08 6.69 27.19
C LEU A 27 8.96 6.64 25.94
N SER A 28 9.67 5.53 25.71
CA SER A 28 10.48 5.38 24.51
C SER A 28 9.61 5.38 23.25
N LEU A 29 8.47 4.68 23.21
CA LEU A 29 7.53 4.74 22.08
C LEU A 29 6.97 6.15 21.82
N ALA A 30 6.83 6.96 22.88
CA ALA A 30 6.35 8.34 22.76
C ALA A 30 7.42 9.27 22.15
N THR A 31 8.69 9.12 22.54
CA THR A 31 9.81 9.95 22.05
C THR A 31 10.47 9.43 20.78
N PHE A 32 10.21 8.17 20.42
CA PHE A 32 10.82 7.53 19.27
C PHE A 32 10.26 8.11 17.95
N PRO A 33 11.12 8.57 17.02
CA PRO A 33 10.72 9.21 15.77
C PRO A 33 10.15 8.19 14.78
N LYS A 34 8.83 8.04 14.77
CA LYS A 34 8.13 6.97 14.03
C LYS A 34 8.25 7.19 12.52
N PHE A 35 8.26 8.44 12.08
CA PHE A 35 8.46 8.81 10.69
C PHE A 35 9.81 8.34 10.16
N LEU A 36 10.89 8.44 10.95
CA LEU A 36 12.22 7.99 10.50
C LEU A 36 12.29 6.48 10.28
N LEU A 37 11.60 5.68 11.10
CA LEU A 37 11.49 4.23 10.84
C LEU A 37 10.68 3.95 9.59
N PHE A 38 9.52 4.61 9.47
CA PHE A 38 8.66 4.45 8.30
C PHE A 38 9.40 4.81 7.01
N ASP A 39 10.09 5.95 7.01
CA ASP A 39 10.88 6.41 5.87
C ASP A 39 12.04 5.46 5.54
N ARG A 40 12.77 4.95 6.54
CA ARG A 40 13.79 3.91 6.34
C ARG A 40 13.22 2.64 5.70
N LEU A 41 12.05 2.18 6.13
CA LEU A 41 11.38 1.00 5.55
C LEU A 41 10.98 1.25 4.09
N LEU A 42 10.55 2.47 3.76
CA LEU A 42 10.23 2.85 2.38
C LEU A 42 11.50 2.91 1.50
N ILE A 43 12.58 3.54 2.01
CA ILE A 43 13.85 3.69 1.30
C ILE A 43 14.46 2.32 0.95
N GLN A 44 14.38 1.33 1.85
CA GLN A 44 14.81 -0.05 1.58
C GLN A 44 14.10 -0.65 0.35
N ASN A 45 12.89 -0.19 0.04
CA ASN A 45 12.09 -0.61 -1.10
C ASN A 45 12.14 0.38 -2.27
N LYS A 46 13.10 1.33 -2.26
CA LYS A 46 13.25 2.40 -3.27
C LYS A 46 12.02 3.31 -3.41
N ILE A 47 11.27 3.44 -2.33
CA ILE A 47 10.16 4.39 -2.19
C ILE A 47 10.69 5.56 -1.37
N PHE A 48 10.63 6.77 -1.92
CA PHE A 48 11.03 7.98 -1.23
C PHE A 48 9.80 8.83 -0.95
N LEU A 49 9.72 9.37 0.26
CA LEU A 49 8.59 10.15 0.71
C LEU A 49 9.07 11.54 1.11
N ILE A 50 8.50 12.57 0.50
CA ILE A 50 8.77 13.96 0.85
C ILE A 50 7.46 14.57 1.33
N ALA A 51 7.48 15.26 2.46
CA ALA A 51 6.32 15.97 2.99
C ALA A 51 6.75 17.35 3.50
N GLN A 52 5.93 18.38 3.28
CA GLN A 52 6.21 19.73 3.77
C GLN A 52 6.11 19.82 5.31
N LYS A 53 5.22 19.02 5.90
CA LYS A 53 5.05 18.96 7.35
C LYS A 53 4.75 17.54 7.78
N VAL A 54 5.40 17.12 8.86
CA VAL A 54 5.15 15.85 9.54
C VAL A 54 4.66 16.17 10.95
N LYS A 55 3.54 15.58 11.36
CA LYS A 55 3.07 15.57 12.74
C LYS A 55 3.05 14.13 13.23
N GLU A 56 3.73 13.87 14.33
CA GLU A 56 3.70 12.57 15.00
C GLU A 56 2.84 12.66 16.25
N ASN A 57 1.93 11.70 16.40
CA ASN A 57 1.20 11.44 17.64
C ASN A 57 1.65 10.09 18.22
N SER A 58 1.11 9.71 19.38
CA SER A 58 1.46 8.45 20.04
C SER A 58 1.25 7.21 19.15
N MET A 59 0.19 7.21 18.34
CA MET A 59 -0.19 6.06 17.49
C MET A 59 -0.44 6.46 16.03
N SER A 60 -0.04 7.65 15.59
CA SER A 60 -0.24 8.05 14.20
C SER A 60 0.84 8.98 13.68
N ILE A 61 1.10 8.91 12.39
CA ILE A 61 1.91 9.85 11.64
C ILE A 61 0.99 10.56 10.65
N GLU A 62 1.00 11.87 10.66
CA GLU A 62 0.25 12.71 9.74
C GLU A 62 1.24 13.51 8.89
N LEU A 63 1.08 13.46 7.57
CA LEU A 63 1.95 14.09 6.60
C LEU A 63 1.10 15.05 5.75
N PHE A 64 1.59 16.26 5.55
CA PHE A 64 0.89 17.31 4.81
C PHE A 64 1.69 17.67 3.56
N LYS A 65 0.98 17.86 2.44
CA LYS A 65 1.50 18.27 1.14
C LYS A 65 2.76 17.49 0.77
N GLY A 66 2.58 16.24 0.40
CA GLY A 66 3.70 15.34 0.14
C GLY A 66 3.63 14.65 -1.21
N LYS A 67 4.77 14.07 -1.56
CA LYS A 67 5.01 13.37 -2.81
C LYS A 67 5.70 12.06 -2.50
N VAL A 68 5.27 11.00 -3.16
CA VAL A 68 5.92 9.70 -3.13
C VAL A 68 6.62 9.53 -4.46
N TYR A 69 7.90 9.18 -4.40
CA TYR A 69 8.71 8.83 -5.55
C TYR A 69 9.01 7.34 -5.51
N PHE A 70 8.93 6.71 -6.67
CA PHE A 70 9.34 5.34 -6.87
C PHE A 70 10.41 5.34 -7.97
N GLN A 71 11.62 4.87 -7.64
CA GLN A 71 12.76 4.85 -8.59
C GLN A 71 13.01 6.21 -9.27
N ASN A 72 12.99 7.28 -8.49
CA ASN A 72 13.17 8.67 -8.96
C ASN A 72 12.06 9.20 -9.89
N ARG A 73 10.97 8.44 -10.11
CA ARG A 73 9.77 8.93 -10.78
C ARG A 73 8.72 9.27 -9.74
N GLU A 74 8.04 10.40 -9.90
CA GLU A 74 6.91 10.75 -9.04
C GLU A 74 5.80 9.70 -9.22
N ALA A 75 5.41 9.04 -8.14
CA ALA A 75 4.40 7.99 -8.13
C ALA A 75 3.01 8.55 -7.78
N LEU A 76 2.96 9.44 -6.77
CA LEU A 76 1.73 10.13 -6.38
C LEU A 76 2.05 11.41 -5.59
N GLU A 77 1.10 12.34 -5.62
CA GLU A 77 1.04 13.52 -4.78
C GLU A 77 -0.16 13.43 -3.83
N PHE A 78 -0.08 14.04 -2.64
CA PHE A 78 -1.17 14.07 -1.69
C PHE A 78 -1.21 15.38 -0.90
N ASP A 79 -2.42 15.83 -0.56
CA ASP A 79 -2.62 17.00 0.30
C ASP A 79 -2.40 16.64 1.77
N TYR A 80 -2.88 15.46 2.14
CA TYR A 80 -2.79 14.94 3.50
C TYR A 80 -2.75 13.42 3.48
N THR A 81 -1.91 12.82 4.32
CA THR A 81 -2.01 11.39 4.61
C THR A 81 -1.85 11.16 6.11
N LYS A 82 -2.59 10.17 6.62
CA LYS A 82 -2.55 9.74 8.00
C LYS A 82 -2.33 8.25 8.05
N LEU A 83 -1.24 7.83 8.68
CA LEU A 83 -0.94 6.45 9.02
C LEU A 83 -1.19 6.27 10.51
N SER A 84 -2.13 5.42 10.88
CA SER A 84 -2.51 5.16 12.27
C SER A 84 -2.27 3.70 12.62
N LEU A 85 -1.58 3.47 13.74
CA LEU A 85 -1.39 2.16 14.34
C LEU A 85 -2.60 1.85 15.24
N GLY A 86 -3.41 0.87 14.84
CA GLY A 86 -4.43 0.27 15.67
C GLY A 86 -3.92 -0.98 16.39
N PHE A 87 -4.76 -1.56 17.26
CA PHE A 87 -4.42 -2.73 18.06
C PHE A 87 -3.98 -3.95 17.22
N LEU A 88 -4.62 -4.16 16.05
CA LEU A 88 -4.31 -5.28 15.14
C LEU A 88 -4.15 -4.88 13.66
N SER A 89 -4.10 -3.58 13.37
CA SER A 89 -4.03 -3.09 12.01
C SER A 89 -3.28 -1.78 11.91
N VAL A 90 -2.67 -1.52 10.75
CA VAL A 90 -2.15 -0.21 10.37
C VAL A 90 -3.08 0.35 9.31
N ASN A 91 -3.68 1.50 9.59
CA ASN A 91 -4.64 2.14 8.71
C ASN A 91 -4.04 3.43 8.13
N GLY A 92 -3.88 3.47 6.83
CA GLY A 92 -3.52 4.63 6.04
C GLY A 92 -4.75 5.27 5.41
N LYS A 93 -4.83 6.60 5.48
CA LYS A 93 -5.79 7.39 4.70
C LYS A 93 -5.01 8.45 3.93
N ILE A 94 -5.21 8.50 2.62
CA ILE A 94 -4.63 9.49 1.73
C ILE A 94 -5.77 10.37 1.23
N LEU A 95 -5.70 11.66 1.51
CA LEU A 95 -6.58 12.69 0.99
C LEU A 95 -5.84 13.45 -0.09
N CYS A 96 -6.49 13.58 -1.24
CA CYS A 96 -5.99 14.41 -2.32
C CYS A 96 -7.13 15.00 -3.14
N ARG A 97 -7.14 16.32 -3.32
CA ARG A 97 -8.16 17.11 -4.01
C ARG A 97 -9.59 16.78 -3.52
N GLY A 98 -9.74 16.60 -2.22
CA GLY A 98 -11.01 16.23 -1.58
C GLY A 98 -11.43 14.76 -1.76
N LYS A 99 -10.63 13.93 -2.44
CA LYS A 99 -10.89 12.50 -2.65
C LYS A 99 -10.04 11.66 -1.71
N ILE A 100 -10.60 10.55 -1.22
CA ILE A 100 -9.99 9.71 -0.18
C ILE A 100 -9.66 8.34 -0.75
N SER A 101 -8.42 7.91 -0.52
CA SER A 101 -7.98 6.51 -0.65
C SER A 101 -7.64 5.97 0.73
N GLU A 102 -8.02 4.74 1.01
CA GLU A 102 -7.75 4.07 2.28
C GLU A 102 -6.93 2.81 2.04
N ILE A 103 -5.95 2.57 2.90
CA ILE A 103 -5.12 1.37 2.92
C ILE A 103 -5.18 0.82 4.33
N SER A 104 -5.46 -0.47 4.50
CA SER A 104 -5.45 -1.11 5.81
C SER A 104 -4.62 -2.38 5.73
N TYR A 105 -3.57 -2.45 6.55
CA TYR A 105 -2.74 -3.62 6.76
C TYR A 105 -3.18 -4.33 8.05
N SER A 106 -3.59 -5.59 7.96
CA SER A 106 -3.88 -6.43 9.13
C SER A 106 -2.63 -7.18 9.55
N PHE A 107 -2.37 -7.31 10.86
CA PHE A 107 -1.26 -8.17 11.33
C PHE A 107 -1.46 -9.65 11.01
N LEU A 108 -2.66 -10.06 10.57
CA LEU A 108 -2.93 -11.39 10.00
C LEU A 108 -2.37 -11.55 8.57
N GLY A 109 -1.72 -10.52 8.02
CA GLY A 109 -1.01 -10.57 6.73
C GLY A 109 -1.86 -10.20 5.52
N SER A 110 -3.05 -9.61 5.71
CA SER A 110 -3.86 -9.07 4.62
C SER A 110 -3.67 -7.56 4.45
N ILE A 111 -3.59 -7.09 3.21
CA ILE A 111 -3.51 -5.68 2.84
C ILE A 111 -4.73 -5.34 2.00
N GLU A 112 -5.58 -4.46 2.49
CA GLU A 112 -6.75 -3.98 1.76
C GLU A 112 -6.54 -2.53 1.34
N THR A 113 -6.88 -2.22 0.09
CA THR A 113 -6.80 -0.88 -0.48
C THR A 113 -8.16 -0.53 -1.10
N LYS A 114 -8.69 0.65 -0.77
CA LYS A 114 -9.94 1.19 -1.30
C LYS A 114 -9.69 2.53 -1.96
N PHE A 115 -10.07 2.64 -3.23
CA PHE A 115 -9.96 3.85 -4.02
C PHE A 115 -11.36 4.37 -4.34
N ARG A 116 -11.61 5.65 -4.02
CA ARG A 116 -12.85 6.37 -4.37
C ARG A 116 -12.49 7.63 -5.13
N ASP A 117 -12.66 7.58 -6.45
CA ASP A 117 -12.28 8.64 -7.39
C ASP A 117 -10.87 9.18 -7.15
N PHE A 118 -9.90 8.31 -6.85
CA PHE A 118 -8.55 8.76 -6.52
C PHE A 118 -7.83 9.23 -7.78
N SER A 119 -7.37 10.49 -7.80
CA SER A 119 -6.92 11.17 -9.03
C SER A 119 -5.53 11.80 -8.93
N CYS A 120 -4.70 11.35 -8.01
CA CYS A 120 -3.43 12.01 -7.68
C CYS A 120 -2.19 11.21 -8.05
N THR A 121 -2.33 10.42 -9.11
CA THR A 121 -1.20 9.76 -9.77
C THR A 121 -0.95 10.47 -11.10
N PRO A 122 0.31 10.65 -11.54
CA PRO A 122 0.59 11.24 -12.84
C PRO A 122 0.23 10.31 -14.00
N PHE A 123 0.13 9.00 -13.74
CA PHE A 123 -0.12 7.97 -14.75
C PHE A 123 -1.60 7.68 -14.99
N VAL A 124 -2.47 7.95 -14.01
CA VAL A 124 -3.91 7.62 -14.08
C VAL A 124 -4.71 8.84 -13.67
N LYS A 125 -5.69 9.23 -14.50
CA LYS A 125 -6.58 10.34 -14.16
C LYS A 125 -7.50 9.98 -12.99
N LYS A 126 -7.97 8.74 -12.93
CA LYS A 126 -8.92 8.28 -11.93
C LYS A 126 -8.75 6.80 -11.60
N VAL A 127 -8.77 6.47 -10.32
CA VAL A 127 -8.72 5.10 -9.81
C VAL A 127 -9.93 4.86 -8.91
N ASN A 128 -10.65 3.77 -9.16
CA ASN A 128 -11.80 3.33 -8.40
C ASN A 128 -11.68 1.85 -8.08
N GLY A 129 -12.13 1.44 -6.89
CA GLY A 129 -12.28 0.03 -6.58
C GLY A 129 -11.73 -0.37 -5.23
N ARG A 130 -11.64 -1.68 -5.02
CA ARG A 130 -11.15 -2.30 -3.80
C ARG A 130 -10.29 -3.49 -4.18
N ILE A 131 -9.05 -3.52 -3.69
CA ILE A 131 -8.12 -4.63 -3.87
C ILE A 131 -7.68 -5.13 -2.50
N GLU A 132 -7.76 -6.43 -2.29
CA GLU A 132 -7.27 -7.12 -1.10
C GLU A 132 -6.14 -8.07 -1.51
N LEU A 133 -5.00 -7.96 -0.84
CA LEU A 133 -3.85 -8.85 -0.97
C LEU A 133 -3.77 -9.72 0.27
N SER A 134 -3.90 -11.03 0.10
CA SER A 134 -3.77 -12.03 1.18
C SER A 134 -2.97 -13.22 0.66
N ASP A 135 -3.59 -14.39 0.44
CA ASP A 135 -3.02 -15.53 -0.29
C ASP A 135 -2.97 -15.32 -1.81
N GLY A 136 -3.77 -14.38 -2.31
CA GLY A 136 -3.74 -13.86 -3.66
C GLY A 136 -4.14 -12.39 -3.72
N ILE A 137 -4.59 -11.95 -4.89
CA ILE A 137 -5.17 -10.63 -5.14
C ILE A 137 -6.67 -10.83 -5.38
N TYR A 138 -7.49 -10.09 -4.65
CA TYR A 138 -8.94 -10.17 -4.77
C TYR A 138 -9.55 -8.78 -4.93
N GLY A 139 -10.67 -8.73 -5.63
CA GLY A 139 -11.46 -7.51 -5.77
C GLY A 139 -11.38 -6.91 -7.16
N ARG A 140 -11.76 -5.65 -7.29
CA ARG A 140 -11.94 -4.97 -8.57
C ARG A 140 -11.25 -3.62 -8.57
N VAL A 141 -10.58 -3.29 -9.66
CA VAL A 141 -10.03 -1.95 -9.90
C VAL A 141 -10.46 -1.46 -11.28
N LYS A 142 -10.81 -0.18 -11.33
CA LYS A 142 -11.11 0.58 -12.53
C LYS A 142 -10.14 1.75 -12.61
N LEU A 143 -9.41 1.83 -13.71
CA LEU A 143 -8.49 2.93 -14.03
C LEU A 143 -9.05 3.68 -15.22
N GLU A 144 -9.12 5.01 -15.15
CA GLU A 144 -9.55 5.86 -16.27
C GLU A 144 -8.43 6.80 -16.68
N GLY A 145 -8.20 6.93 -17.99
CA GLY A 145 -7.14 7.76 -18.57
C GLY A 145 -5.74 7.32 -18.15
N PHE A 146 -5.43 6.04 -18.31
CA PHE A 146 -4.13 5.46 -18.01
C PHE A 146 -3.12 5.81 -19.11
N LYS A 147 -2.08 6.56 -18.77
CA LYS A 147 -1.02 6.99 -19.67
C LYS A 147 0.14 5.99 -19.64
N THR A 148 0.44 5.39 -20.78
CA THR A 148 1.69 4.64 -21.01
C THR A 148 2.62 5.43 -21.91
N GLU A 149 3.87 4.99 -22.03
CA GLU A 149 4.83 5.57 -22.98
C GLU A 149 4.39 5.35 -24.45
N LEU A 150 3.57 4.33 -24.72
CA LEU A 150 3.13 3.95 -26.07
C LEU A 150 1.75 4.52 -26.46
N ALA A 151 0.85 4.64 -25.48
CA ALA A 151 -0.56 4.90 -25.72
C ALA A 151 -1.30 5.43 -24.48
N LEU A 152 -2.37 6.17 -24.73
CA LEU A 152 -3.38 6.49 -23.72
C LEU A 152 -4.47 5.42 -23.76
N LEU A 153 -4.65 4.70 -22.65
CA LEU A 153 -5.76 3.77 -22.47
C LEU A 153 -6.92 4.51 -21.78
N ASP A 154 -8.09 4.51 -22.42
CA ASP A 154 -9.26 5.27 -21.96
C ASP A 154 -9.77 4.72 -20.63
N GLU A 155 -9.88 3.39 -20.53
CA GLU A 155 -10.40 2.70 -19.36
C GLU A 155 -9.76 1.31 -19.23
N ILE A 156 -9.44 0.90 -18.00
CA ILE A 156 -8.98 -0.46 -17.67
C ILE A 156 -9.83 -0.94 -16.50
N ASN A 157 -10.58 -2.02 -16.71
CA ASN A 157 -11.36 -2.70 -15.67
C ASN A 157 -10.76 -4.07 -15.42
N LEU A 158 -10.28 -4.33 -14.20
CA LEU A 158 -9.74 -5.63 -13.81
C LEU A 158 -10.52 -6.18 -12.61
N ASN A 159 -10.81 -7.47 -12.67
CA ASN A 159 -11.39 -8.26 -11.60
C ASN A 159 -10.41 -9.37 -11.22
N PHE A 160 -9.90 -9.33 -10.00
CA PHE A 160 -8.91 -10.25 -9.47
C PHE A 160 -9.56 -11.34 -8.63
N LYS A 161 -9.12 -12.58 -8.83
CA LYS A 161 -9.54 -13.76 -8.06
C LYS A 161 -8.33 -14.66 -7.80
N GLY A 162 -7.66 -14.43 -6.66
CA GLY A 162 -6.46 -15.17 -6.28
C GLY A 162 -5.28 -14.76 -7.15
N GLN A 163 -4.75 -15.69 -7.95
CA GLN A 163 -3.62 -15.39 -8.84
C GLN A 163 -4.06 -14.98 -10.25
N THR A 164 -5.34 -15.08 -10.59
CA THR A 164 -5.83 -14.74 -11.93
C THR A 164 -6.60 -13.43 -11.92
N PHE A 165 -6.69 -12.80 -13.09
CA PHE A 165 -7.56 -11.66 -13.31
C PHE A 165 -8.26 -11.76 -14.65
N THR A 166 -9.45 -11.21 -14.73
CA THR A 166 -10.20 -10.99 -15.98
C THR A 166 -10.53 -9.51 -16.09
N GLY A 167 -10.79 -9.03 -17.31
CA GLY A 167 -11.08 -7.62 -17.46
C GLY A 167 -11.30 -7.15 -18.89
N SER A 168 -11.44 -5.84 -19.01
CA SER A 168 -11.47 -5.15 -20.29
C SER A 168 -10.58 -3.91 -20.28
N VAL A 169 -10.06 -3.58 -21.47
CA VAL A 169 -9.28 -2.39 -21.75
C VAL A 169 -9.97 -1.66 -22.89
N LYS A 170 -10.32 -0.39 -22.69
CA LYS A 170 -10.83 0.48 -23.74
C LYS A 170 -9.68 1.30 -24.32
N TYR A 171 -9.48 1.18 -25.62
CA TYR A 171 -8.40 1.84 -26.36
C TYR A 171 -8.94 2.35 -27.70
N LEU A 172 -8.85 3.66 -27.94
CA LEU A 172 -9.34 4.31 -29.17
C LEU A 172 -10.80 3.93 -29.49
N GLY A 173 -11.65 3.91 -28.46
CA GLY A 173 -13.06 3.53 -28.58
C GLY A 173 -13.33 2.02 -28.70
N MET A 174 -12.32 1.19 -28.92
CA MET A 174 -12.46 -0.27 -28.98
C MET A 174 -12.40 -0.88 -27.58
N GLU A 175 -13.27 -1.86 -27.30
CA GLU A 175 -13.20 -2.66 -26.08
C GLU A 175 -12.45 -3.96 -26.34
N LEU A 176 -11.33 -4.17 -25.64
CA LEU A 176 -10.52 -5.38 -25.67
C LEU A 176 -10.81 -6.18 -24.39
N LYS A 177 -11.20 -7.44 -24.51
CA LYS A 177 -11.50 -8.31 -23.36
C LYS A 177 -10.39 -9.32 -23.18
N GLY A 178 -10.10 -9.66 -21.93
CA GLY A 178 -8.91 -10.42 -21.63
C GLY A 178 -8.85 -11.01 -20.24
N GLN A 179 -7.78 -11.78 -20.04
CA GLN A 179 -7.45 -12.40 -18.78
C GLN A 179 -5.94 -12.53 -18.63
N GLY A 180 -5.51 -12.77 -17.39
CA GLY A 180 -4.11 -13.01 -17.09
C GLY A 180 -3.90 -13.60 -15.71
N ARG A 181 -2.63 -13.70 -15.35
CA ARG A 181 -2.15 -14.23 -14.08
C ARG A 181 -1.10 -13.30 -13.48
N ILE A 182 -1.13 -13.18 -12.16
CA ILE A 182 -0.10 -12.55 -11.35
C ILE A 182 0.49 -13.60 -10.41
N THR A 183 1.77 -13.88 -10.57
CA THR A 183 2.54 -14.72 -9.65
C THR A 183 3.24 -13.83 -8.65
N LEU A 184 2.66 -13.74 -7.45
CA LEU A 184 3.13 -12.87 -6.37
C LEU A 184 4.46 -13.38 -5.78
N ASN A 185 5.43 -12.47 -5.64
CA ASN A 185 6.60 -12.68 -4.82
C ASN A 185 6.46 -11.89 -3.51
N ARG A 186 6.12 -12.59 -2.42
CA ARG A 186 5.87 -11.97 -1.11
C ARG A 186 7.09 -11.34 -0.46
N LYS A 187 8.31 -11.79 -0.79
CA LYS A 187 9.54 -11.20 -0.26
C LYS A 187 9.89 -9.90 -0.97
N ASN A 188 9.53 -9.80 -2.25
CA ASN A 188 9.76 -8.61 -3.06
C ASN A 188 8.64 -8.47 -4.10
N PHE A 189 7.61 -7.69 -3.77
CA PHE A 189 6.44 -7.53 -4.63
C PHE A 189 6.82 -7.00 -6.03
N LEU A 190 7.89 -6.22 -6.16
CA LEU A 190 8.36 -5.71 -7.45
C LEU A 190 8.83 -6.82 -8.40
N MET A 191 9.23 -7.97 -7.86
CA MET A 191 9.60 -9.17 -8.61
C MET A 191 8.41 -10.09 -8.90
N SER A 192 7.19 -9.70 -8.49
CA SER A 192 5.96 -10.41 -8.88
C SER A 192 5.81 -10.35 -10.39
N LYS A 193 5.46 -11.49 -10.99
CA LYS A 193 5.33 -11.63 -12.44
C LYS A 193 3.88 -11.39 -12.85
N VAL A 194 3.69 -10.71 -13.97
CA VAL A 194 2.39 -10.49 -14.60
C VAL A 194 2.47 -11.06 -16.01
N ASP A 195 1.43 -11.78 -16.41
CA ASP A 195 1.21 -12.22 -17.80
C ASP A 195 -0.28 -12.13 -18.09
N GLY A 196 -0.68 -11.33 -19.06
CA GLY A 196 -2.07 -11.12 -19.41
C GLY A 196 -2.23 -10.67 -20.84
N GLU A 197 -3.43 -10.91 -21.37
CA GLU A 197 -3.72 -10.69 -22.78
C GLU A 197 -5.16 -10.23 -22.97
N PHE A 198 -5.33 -9.16 -23.74
CA PHE A 198 -6.60 -8.55 -24.09
C PHE A 198 -6.74 -8.49 -25.61
N LYS A 199 -7.88 -8.91 -26.13
CA LYS A 199 -8.18 -8.96 -27.57
C LYS A 199 -9.53 -8.37 -27.88
N GLY A 200 -9.64 -7.75 -29.04
CA GLY A 200 -10.88 -7.23 -29.58
C GLY A 200 -10.63 -6.49 -30.89
N ASN A 201 -11.58 -6.57 -31.82
CA ASN A 201 -11.57 -5.80 -33.08
C ASN A 201 -10.24 -5.88 -33.85
N GLY A 202 -9.61 -7.06 -33.91
CA GLY A 202 -8.34 -7.28 -34.60
C GLY A 202 -7.09 -6.85 -33.82
N VAL A 203 -7.25 -6.12 -32.72
CA VAL A 203 -6.14 -5.66 -31.85
C VAL A 203 -5.90 -6.65 -30.72
N ARG A 204 -4.62 -6.86 -30.39
CA ARG A 204 -4.16 -7.68 -29.27
C ARG A 204 -3.16 -6.88 -28.43
N ILE A 205 -3.50 -6.68 -27.16
CA ILE A 205 -2.57 -6.15 -26.15
C ILE A 205 -2.10 -7.29 -25.26
N LYS A 206 -0.80 -7.54 -25.23
CA LYS A 206 -0.17 -8.48 -24.29
C LYS A 206 0.65 -7.70 -23.26
N VAL A 207 0.44 -8.00 -21.99
CA VAL A 207 1.19 -7.42 -20.87
C VAL A 207 1.97 -8.54 -20.20
N GLN A 208 3.30 -8.46 -20.20
CA GLN A 208 4.16 -9.49 -19.62
C GLN A 208 5.40 -8.88 -18.95
N GLY A 209 5.83 -9.45 -17.83
CA GLY A 209 7.06 -9.05 -17.16
C GLY A 209 6.96 -9.16 -15.64
N THR A 210 7.76 -8.35 -14.94
CA THR A 210 7.62 -8.14 -13.50
C THR A 210 6.94 -6.81 -13.23
N LEU A 211 6.40 -6.60 -12.03
CA LEU A 211 5.87 -5.26 -11.65
C LEU A 211 6.94 -4.16 -11.77
N ASN A 212 8.21 -4.52 -11.60
CA ASN A 212 9.33 -3.61 -11.83
C ASN A 212 9.62 -3.28 -13.30
N ASN A 213 9.33 -4.21 -14.22
CA ASN A 213 9.66 -4.08 -15.64
C ASN A 213 8.54 -4.73 -16.47
N LEU A 214 7.38 -4.06 -16.44
CA LEU A 214 6.18 -4.51 -17.13
C LEU A 214 6.25 -4.06 -18.58
N ARG A 215 6.20 -5.01 -19.52
CA ARG A 215 6.23 -4.72 -20.96
C ARG A 215 4.84 -4.88 -21.55
N VAL A 216 4.45 -3.89 -22.35
CA VAL A 216 3.19 -3.91 -23.10
C VAL A 216 3.53 -4.06 -24.57
N TYR A 217 2.97 -5.09 -25.19
CA TYR A 217 3.09 -5.38 -26.60
C TYR A 217 1.73 -5.18 -27.25
N MET A 218 1.69 -4.45 -28.35
CA MET A 218 0.48 -4.28 -29.16
C MET A 218 0.71 -4.91 -30.53
N LYS A 219 -0.24 -5.73 -30.97
CA LYS A 219 -0.30 -6.31 -32.31
C LYS A 219 -1.68 -6.10 -32.91
#